data_AF-A0A078HW53-F1
#
_entry.id   AF-A0A078HW53-F1
#
_cell.length_a   1.000
_cell.length_b   1.000
_cell.length_c   1.000
_cell.angle_alpha   90.00
_cell.angle_beta   90.00
_cell.angle_gamma   90.00
#
_symmetry.space_group_name_H-M   'P 1'
#
loop_
_entity.id
_entity.type
_entity.pdbx_description
1 polymer ?
#
loop_
_entity_poly.entity_id
_entity_poly.type
_entity_poly.pdbx_seq_one_letter_code
_entity_poly.pdbx_strand_id
1 'polypeptide(L)'
;MSTLNFEEAGHKLLQIRLEPGQEMELCVMILECCAEEKTYRPFYEEDTTSSSRIFLKILFQELCEQMGMRALNEKLQDPTMEETFESIFPKDHPKNMRFSINFFTSIGLGDITEKLRQLLIN
;
A
#
# COMPACT_ATOMS: atom_id res chain seq x y z
N MET A 1 3.70 -14.35 -23.38
CA MET A 1 3.15 -14.33 -22.01
C MET A 1 1.76 -13.73 -22.11
N SER A 2 0.72 -14.42 -21.64
CA SER A 2 -0.65 -13.92 -21.80
C SER A 2 -0.86 -12.75 -20.83
N THR A 3 -1.08 -11.56 -21.38
CA THR A 3 -1.52 -10.38 -20.63
C THR A 3 -2.88 -10.68 -20.01
N LEU A 4 -2.89 -11.11 -18.76
CA LEU A 4 -4.12 -11.18 -17.97
C LEU A 4 -4.60 -9.73 -17.80
N ASN A 5 -5.80 -9.41 -18.30
CA ASN A 5 -6.39 -8.09 -18.11
C ASN A 5 -6.59 -7.86 -16.60
N PHE A 6 -6.15 -6.72 -16.07
CA PHE A 6 -6.21 -6.40 -14.64
C PHE A 6 -7.63 -6.52 -14.05
N GLU A 7 -8.65 -6.30 -14.87
CA GLU A 7 -10.07 -6.50 -14.50
C GLU A 7 -10.40 -7.97 -14.22
N GLU A 8 -9.83 -8.90 -14.98
CA GLU A 8 -10.04 -10.34 -14.82
C GLU A 8 -9.27 -10.90 -13.62
N ALA A 9 -8.12 -10.30 -13.30
CA ALA A 9 -7.38 -10.58 -12.07
C ALA A 9 -8.17 -10.10 -10.84
N GLY A 10 -8.65 -8.86 -10.83
CA GLY A 10 -9.48 -8.32 -9.76
C GLY A 10 -10.77 -9.12 -9.56
N HIS A 11 -11.44 -9.51 -10.64
CA HIS A 11 -12.67 -10.30 -10.56
C HIS A 11 -12.42 -11.73 -10.02
N LYS A 12 -11.25 -12.33 -10.30
CA LYS A 12 -10.86 -13.62 -9.72
C LYS A 12 -10.47 -13.51 -8.26
N LEU A 13 -9.78 -12.42 -7.87
CA LEU A 13 -9.41 -12.14 -6.48
C LEU A 13 -10.65 -11.96 -5.59
N LEU A 14 -11.68 -11.27 -6.09
CA LEU A 14 -12.96 -11.09 -5.38
C LEU A 14 -13.79 -12.38 -5.27
N GLN A 15 -13.51 -13.39 -6.09
CA GLN A 15 -14.16 -14.72 -5.98
C GLN A 15 -13.46 -15.66 -5.01
N ILE A 16 -12.27 -15.30 -4.51
CA ILE A 16 -11.59 -16.07 -3.46
C ILE A 16 -12.29 -15.75 -2.14
N ARG A 17 -12.86 -16.77 -1.50
CA ARG A 17 -13.33 -16.68 -0.12
C ARG A 17 -12.12 -16.70 0.80
N LEU A 18 -11.65 -15.52 1.17
CA LEU A 18 -10.57 -15.37 2.14
C LEU A 18 -11.13 -15.58 3.54
N GLU A 19 -10.46 -16.41 4.33
CA GLU A 19 -10.76 -16.52 5.75
C GLU A 19 -10.21 -15.29 6.50
N PRO A 20 -10.84 -14.87 7.61
CA PRO A 20 -10.34 -13.75 8.40
C PRO A 20 -8.87 -13.94 8.78
N GLY A 21 -7.99 -13.09 8.24
CA GLY A 21 -6.53 -13.18 8.41
C GLY A 21 -5.76 -13.42 7.11
N GLN A 22 -6.38 -14.03 6.09
CA GLN A 22 -5.74 -14.35 4.81
C GLN A 22 -5.76 -13.18 3.81
N GLU A 23 -6.54 -12.13 4.08
CA GLU A 23 -6.63 -10.94 3.24
C GLU A 23 -5.30 -10.17 3.21
N MET A 24 -4.57 -10.22 4.33
CA MET A 24 -3.25 -9.61 4.47
C MET A 24 -2.20 -10.40 3.71
N GLU A 25 -2.22 -11.73 3.78
CA GLU A 25 -1.36 -12.60 2.97
C GLU A 25 -1.59 -12.42 1.48
N LEU A 26 -2.84 -12.19 1.05
CA LEU A 26 -3.13 -11.89 -0.35
C LEU A 26 -2.52 -10.53 -0.77
N CYS A 27 -2.57 -9.52 0.09
CA CYS A 27 -1.93 -8.23 -0.18
C CYS A 27 -0.40 -8.35 -0.20
N VAL A 28 0.17 -9.12 0.73
CA VAL A 28 1.61 -9.44 0.77
C VAL A 28 2.00 -10.21 -0.48
N MET A 29 1.26 -11.25 -0.86
CA MET A 29 1.51 -12.05 -2.05
C MET A 29 1.36 -11.23 -3.34
N ILE A 30 0.41 -10.28 -3.41
CA ILE A 30 0.28 -9.35 -4.54
C ILE A 30 1.48 -8.39 -4.58
N LEU A 31 1.91 -7.87 -3.42
CA LEU A 31 3.08 -7.01 -3.31
C LEU A 31 4.38 -7.78 -3.63
N GLU A 32 4.51 -9.02 -3.21
CA GLU A 32 5.63 -9.93 -3.51
C GLU A 32 5.63 -10.35 -4.99
N CYS A 33 4.46 -10.62 -5.59
CA CYS A 33 4.33 -10.83 -7.03
C CYS A 33 4.68 -9.57 -7.83
N CYS A 34 4.38 -8.37 -7.31
CA CYS A 34 4.90 -7.12 -7.86
C CYS A 34 6.41 -6.94 -7.61
N ALA A 35 6.98 -7.62 -6.61
CA ALA A 35 8.41 -7.62 -6.28
C ALA A 35 9.23 -8.65 -7.08
N GLU A 36 8.60 -9.60 -7.77
CA GLU A 36 9.27 -10.45 -8.77
C GLU A 36 9.66 -9.66 -10.04
N GLU A 37 9.17 -8.43 -10.21
CA GLU A 37 9.91 -7.44 -10.98
C GLU A 37 11.11 -6.99 -10.14
N LYS A 38 12.32 -7.34 -10.59
CA LYS A 38 13.65 -7.15 -9.95
C LYS A 38 14.04 -5.73 -9.47
N THR A 39 13.09 -4.79 -9.34
CA THR A 39 13.29 -3.48 -8.72
C THR A 39 11.93 -2.95 -8.26
N TYR A 40 11.48 -3.30 -7.04
CA TYR A 40 10.44 -2.50 -6.37
C TYR A 40 11.08 -1.17 -6.02
N ARG A 41 10.82 -0.15 -6.85
CA ARG A 41 11.34 1.18 -6.57
C ARG A 41 10.56 1.76 -5.38
N PRO A 42 11.24 2.39 -4.41
CA PRO A 42 10.55 3.03 -3.31
C PRO A 42 9.46 3.98 -3.80
N PHE A 43 8.39 4.17 -3.02
CA PHE A 43 7.32 5.11 -3.29
C PHE A 43 7.81 6.55 -3.14
N TYR A 44 8.65 6.97 -4.08
CA TYR A 44 9.20 8.30 -4.22
C TYR A 44 8.55 9.00 -5.41
N GLU A 45 8.56 10.32 -5.36
CA GLU A 45 7.97 11.13 -6.43
C GLU A 45 8.63 10.84 -7.78
N GLU A 46 9.95 10.72 -7.79
CA GLU A 46 10.77 10.40 -8.97
C GLU A 46 10.59 8.99 -9.54
N ASP A 47 10.13 8.04 -8.74
CA ASP A 47 10.09 6.62 -9.09
C ASP A 47 8.66 6.08 -9.33
N THR A 48 7.64 6.93 -9.14
CA THR A 48 6.24 6.54 -9.29
C THR A 48 5.61 7.07 -10.57
N THR A 49 4.84 6.22 -11.26
CA THR A 49 4.05 6.59 -12.44
C THR A 49 2.61 6.93 -12.04
N SER A 50 1.89 7.67 -12.89
CA SER A 50 0.47 7.97 -12.63
C SER A 50 -0.39 6.70 -12.49
N SER A 51 -0.09 5.63 -13.24
CA SER A 51 -0.79 4.34 -13.11
C SER A 51 -0.51 3.67 -11.77
N SER A 52 0.74 3.66 -11.30
CA SER A 52 1.08 3.10 -9.97
C SER A 52 0.38 3.85 -8.83
N ARG A 53 0.27 5.18 -8.93
CA ARG A 53 -0.46 6.01 -7.96
C ARG A 53 -1.96 5.75 -7.96
N ILE A 54 -2.56 5.53 -9.13
CA ILE A 54 -3.98 5.15 -9.24
C ILE A 54 -4.22 3.76 -8.63
N PHE A 55 -3.32 2.80 -8.89
CA PHE A 55 -3.41 1.47 -8.31
C PHE A 55 -3.35 1.50 -6.78
N LEU A 56 -2.36 2.16 -6.20
CA LEU A 56 -2.24 2.31 -4.74
C LEU A 56 -3.43 3.02 -4.13
N LYS A 57 -3.96 4.05 -4.81
CA LYS A 57 -5.18 4.73 -4.36
C LYS A 57 -6.34 3.74 -4.26
N ILE A 58 -6.62 2.99 -5.32
CA ILE A 58 -7.76 2.05 -5.35
C ILE A 58 -7.55 0.95 -4.31
N LEU A 59 -6.34 0.38 -4.23
CA LEU A 59 -6.02 -0.68 -3.28
C LEU A 59 -6.27 -0.25 -1.83
N PHE A 60 -5.70 0.88 -1.40
CA PHE A 60 -5.83 1.33 -0.02
C PHE A 60 -7.23 1.87 0.31
N GLN A 61 -7.93 2.46 -0.66
CA GLN A 61 -9.33 2.88 -0.46
C GLN A 61 -10.23 1.65 -0.29
N GLU A 62 -10.06 0.60 -1.11
CA GLU A 62 -10.83 -0.64 -0.97
C GLU A 62 -10.52 -1.36 0.35
N LEU A 63 -9.24 -1.45 0.73
CA LEU A 63 -8.86 -2.02 2.03
C LEU A 63 -9.53 -1.25 3.18
N CYS A 64 -9.49 0.08 3.13
CA CYS A 64 -10.14 0.92 4.13
C CYS A 64 -11.67 0.76 4.14
N GLU A 65 -12.31 0.62 2.98
CA GLU A 65 -13.76 0.39 2.88
C GLU A 65 -14.17 -0.96 3.51
N GLN A 66 -13.38 -2.02 3.28
CA GLN A 66 -13.70 -3.37 3.74
C GLN A 66 -13.48 -3.58 5.25
N MET A 67 -12.38 -3.03 5.82
CA MET A 67 -12.04 -3.26 7.24
C MET A 67 -12.14 -2.03 8.15
N GLY A 68 -12.30 -0.85 7.56
CA GLY A 68 -12.28 0.43 8.27
C GLY A 68 -10.87 0.94 8.59
N MET A 69 -10.77 2.27 8.75
CA MET A 69 -9.50 2.98 9.00
C MET A 69 -8.71 2.45 10.19
N ARG A 70 -9.40 2.15 11.30
CA ARG A 70 -8.74 1.72 12.54
C ARG A 70 -8.03 0.38 12.37
N ALA A 71 -8.73 -0.63 11.84
CA ALA A 71 -8.17 -1.96 11.64
C ALA A 71 -7.05 -1.94 10.58
N LEU A 72 -7.21 -1.13 9.52
CA LEU A 72 -6.17 -0.92 8.53
C LEU A 72 -4.91 -0.33 9.18
N ASN A 73 -5.04 0.71 10.00
CA ASN A 73 -3.90 1.33 10.66
C ASN A 73 -3.21 0.35 11.63
N GLU A 74 -3.96 -0.39 12.44
CA GLU A 74 -3.40 -1.42 13.34
C GLU A 74 -2.55 -2.44 12.57
N LYS A 75 -3.03 -2.90 11.41
CA LYS A 75 -2.31 -3.83 10.54
C LYS A 75 -1.05 -3.22 9.92
N LEU A 76 -1.10 -1.96 9.49
CA LEU A 76 0.05 -1.25 8.91
C LEU A 76 1.15 -0.94 9.94
N GLN A 77 0.80 -0.88 11.22
CA GLN A 77 1.75 -0.69 12.32
C GLN A 77 2.25 -2.01 12.91
N ASP A 78 1.83 -3.17 12.39
CA ASP A 78 2.31 -4.47 12.84
C ASP A 78 3.83 -4.58 12.59
N PRO A 79 4.66 -4.83 13.63
CA PRO A 79 6.11 -4.96 13.47
C PRO A 79 6.54 -6.04 12.47
N THR A 80 5.75 -7.11 12.32
CA THR A 80 6.02 -8.19 11.36
C THR A 80 5.82 -7.76 9.90
N MET A 81 5.07 -6.68 9.68
CA MET A 81 4.74 -6.12 8.37
C MET A 81 5.55 -4.86 8.04
N GLU A 82 6.37 -4.38 8.98
CA GLU A 82 7.07 -3.08 8.86
C GLU A 82 8.04 -3.05 7.67
N GLU A 83 8.75 -4.15 7.41
CA GLU A 83 9.65 -4.29 6.26
C GLU A 83 8.88 -4.29 4.92
N THR A 84 7.73 -4.97 4.86
CA THR A 84 6.88 -5.04 3.67
C THR A 84 6.38 -3.66 3.23
N PHE A 85 6.10 -2.78 4.19
CA PHE A 85 5.52 -1.46 3.95
C PHE A 85 6.54 -0.31 3.95
N GLU A 86 7.81 -0.59 4.21
CA GLU A 86 8.86 0.44 4.26
C GLU A 86 8.94 1.25 2.96
N SER A 87 8.76 0.58 1.83
CA SER A 87 8.80 1.21 0.51
C SER A 87 7.61 2.15 0.26
N ILE A 88 6.46 1.95 0.91
CA ILE A 88 5.24 2.76 0.79
C ILE A 88 5.21 3.87 1.84
N PHE A 89 5.72 3.59 3.04
CA PHE A 89 5.84 4.54 4.16
C PHE A 89 7.33 4.76 4.49
N PRO A 90 8.07 5.44 3.61
CA PRO A 90 9.49 5.62 3.76
C PRO A 90 9.83 6.47 4.98
N LYS A 91 10.90 6.13 5.69
CA LYS A 91 11.39 6.84 6.90
C LYS A 91 12.81 7.40 6.72
N ASP A 92 13.27 7.47 5.48
CA ASP A 92 14.66 7.76 5.12
C ASP A 92 14.93 9.27 4.97
N HIS A 93 14.13 9.97 4.17
CA HIS A 93 14.36 11.36 3.80
C HIS A 93 13.08 12.20 3.92
N PRO A 94 13.15 13.43 4.49
CA PRO A 94 11.96 14.26 4.71
C PRO A 94 11.11 14.52 3.45
N LYS A 95 11.74 14.61 2.28
CA LYS A 95 11.03 14.75 0.99
C LYS A 95 10.12 13.54 0.71
N ASN A 96 10.64 12.33 0.91
CA ASN A 96 9.95 11.07 0.63
C ASN A 96 8.81 10.83 1.62
N MET A 97 9.08 11.10 2.91
CA MET A 97 8.05 11.11 3.94
C MET A 97 6.90 12.06 3.60
N ARG A 98 7.21 13.31 3.22
CA ARG A 98 6.19 14.30 2.83
C ARG A 98 5.40 13.86 1.60
N PHE A 99 6.05 13.24 0.62
CA PHE A 99 5.39 12.71 -0.57
C PHE A 99 4.36 11.64 -0.19
N SER A 100 4.75 10.64 0.62
CA SER A 100 3.84 9.60 1.12
C SER A 100 2.68 10.19 1.93
N ILE A 101 2.97 11.09 2.89
CA ILE A 101 1.94 11.80 3.67
C ILE A 101 0.95 12.54 2.78
N ASN A 102 1.44 13.30 1.81
CA ASN A 102 0.60 14.09 0.91
C ASN A 102 -0.26 13.19 0.03
N PHE A 103 0.29 12.11 -0.50
CA PHE A 103 -0.45 11.15 -1.30
C PHE A 103 -1.62 10.57 -0.51
N PHE A 104 -1.38 9.97 0.66
CA PHE A 104 -2.42 9.35 1.46
C PHE A 104 -3.44 10.36 1.99
N THR A 105 -2.99 11.56 2.35
CA THR A 105 -3.90 12.66 2.71
C THR A 105 -4.82 13.04 1.54
N SER A 106 -4.29 13.12 0.31
CA SER A 106 -5.06 13.49 -0.89
C SER A 106 -6.15 12.49 -1.27
N ILE A 107 -5.99 11.22 -0.88
CA ILE A 107 -6.96 10.15 -1.16
C ILE A 107 -7.89 9.86 0.04
N GLY A 108 -7.83 10.69 1.09
CA GLY A 108 -8.70 10.57 2.27
C GLY A 108 -8.23 9.57 3.32
N LEU A 109 -6.99 9.08 3.23
CA LEU A 109 -6.41 8.09 4.13
C LEU A 109 -5.25 8.68 4.96
N GLY A 110 -5.34 9.95 5.36
CA GLY A 110 -4.25 10.64 6.06
C GLY A 110 -3.83 9.98 7.38
N ASP A 111 -4.76 9.36 8.10
CA ASP A 111 -4.55 8.81 9.45
C ASP A 111 -3.52 7.68 9.48
N ILE A 112 -3.37 6.91 8.39
CA ILE A 112 -2.37 5.82 8.33
C ILE A 112 -0.93 6.35 8.21
N THR A 113 -0.74 7.67 8.05
CA THR A 113 0.57 8.31 7.93
C THR A 113 1.04 9.01 9.20
N GLU A 114 0.34 8.83 10.32
CA GLU A 114 0.62 9.56 11.57
C GLU A 114 2.06 9.35 12.08
N LYS A 115 2.59 8.11 11.99
CA LYS A 115 3.99 7.80 12.35
C LYS A 115 4.99 8.61 11.52
N LEU A 116 4.73 8.79 10.21
CA LEU A 116 5.59 9.62 9.34
C LEU A 116 5.52 11.10 9.72
N ARG A 117 4.34 11.60 10.10
CA ARG A 117 4.16 12.99 10.56
C ARG A 117 4.95 13.25 11.84
N GLN A 118 4.90 12.32 12.79
CA GLN A 118 5.68 12.41 14.03
C GLN A 118 7.19 12.44 13.76
N LEU A 119 7.67 11.64 12.80
CA LEU A 119 9.08 11.63 12.39
C LEU A 119 9.55 12.92 11.72
N LEU A 120 8.65 13.73 11.16
CA LEU A 120 8.99 15.02 10.54
C LEU A 120 9.04 16.20 11.52
N ILE A 121 8.45 16.05 12.71
CA ILE A 121 8.41 17.08 13.74
C ILE A 121 9.68 17.06 14.60
N ASN A 122 10.34 15.90 14.69
CA ASN A 122 11.60 15.67 15.41
C ASN A 122 12.82 15.86 14.50
#